data_AF-A0A2R4K398-F1
#
_entry.id   AF-A0A2R4K398-F1
#
_cell.length_a   1.000
_cell.length_b   1.000
_cell.length_c   1.000
_cell.angle_alpha   90.00
_cell.angle_beta   90.00
_cell.angle_gamma   90.00
#
_symmetry.space_group_name_H-M   'P 1'
#
loop_
_entity.id
_entity.type
_entity.pdbx_description
1 polymer ?
#
loop_
_entity_poly.entity_id
_entity_poly.type
_entity_poly.pdbx_seq_one_letter_code
_entity_poly.pdbx_strand_id
1 'polypeptide(L)'
;WTPDIKHSKIWFGSNMGNGNIFLGIPGDNKQAVSETYYFYMLKCAGDNVNEDQKMLPNSQTSTEDPGDSTPFEDSEEFCFSAEANSFHGDDDIDTYNEDDEEDESVTGYWIKCCSTCDMNVNTWVPFYSTELNKPAMIYCSHGDGHWVHAQCMDLAERTLIQLSQGSDKYYCNEHVKIARALQTPKQALPLKKPPLKSLHKKRSGKV
;
A
#
# COMPACT_ATOMS: atom_id res chain seq x y z
N TRP A 1 14.68 7.11 -23.85
CA TRP A 1 13.38 6.71 -23.31
C TRP A 1 12.38 6.56 -24.45
N THR A 2 11.75 5.39 -24.57
CA THR A 2 10.70 5.12 -25.56
C THR A 2 9.46 5.99 -25.27
N PRO A 3 8.57 6.22 -26.25
CA PRO A 3 7.33 6.94 -26.03
C PRO A 3 6.51 6.36 -24.88
N ASP A 4 6.48 5.04 -24.74
CA ASP A 4 5.69 4.38 -23.68
C ASP A 4 6.21 4.74 -22.28
N ILE A 5 7.53 4.81 -22.09
CA ILE A 5 8.13 5.24 -20.82
C ILE A 5 7.85 6.73 -20.56
N LYS A 6 7.80 7.56 -21.59
CA LYS A 6 7.52 9.00 -21.45
C LYS A 6 6.06 9.30 -21.13
N HIS A 7 5.13 8.51 -21.66
CA HIS A 7 3.69 8.70 -21.45
C HIS A 7 3.17 7.94 -20.21
N SER A 8 3.96 7.03 -19.65
CA SER A 8 3.57 6.32 -18.43
C SER A 8 3.64 7.25 -17.21
N LYS A 9 2.57 7.25 -16.39
CA LYS A 9 2.51 8.03 -15.15
C LYS A 9 3.42 7.48 -14.05
N ILE A 10 3.67 6.17 -14.06
CA ILE A 10 4.43 5.47 -13.03
C ILE A 10 5.41 4.48 -13.66
N TRP A 11 6.55 4.30 -13.01
CA TRP A 11 7.51 3.25 -13.31
C TRP A 11 7.93 2.55 -12.02
N PHE A 12 8.34 1.29 -12.11
CA PHE A 12 8.91 0.55 -10.97
C PHE A 12 10.07 -0.30 -11.45
N GLY A 13 11.00 -0.64 -10.57
CA GLY A 13 12.22 -1.32 -11.00
C GLY A 13 13.20 -1.58 -9.88
N SER A 14 14.26 -2.31 -10.21
CA SER A 14 15.38 -2.56 -9.29
C SER A 14 16.71 -2.66 -10.03
N ASN A 15 17.81 -2.45 -9.31
CA ASN A 15 19.15 -2.68 -9.81
C ASN A 15 19.44 -4.19 -9.79
N MET A 16 19.78 -4.76 -10.95
CA MET A 16 20.11 -6.18 -11.09
C MET A 16 21.59 -6.49 -10.82
N GLY A 17 22.40 -5.48 -10.49
CA GLY A 17 23.85 -5.59 -10.41
C GLY A 17 24.51 -5.44 -11.79
N ASN A 18 25.85 -5.41 -11.79
CA ASN A 18 26.67 -5.40 -13.01
C ASN A 18 26.35 -4.25 -14.00
N GLY A 19 25.87 -3.10 -13.48
CA GLY A 19 25.48 -1.95 -14.30
C GLY A 19 24.13 -2.13 -15.03
N ASN A 20 23.34 -3.15 -14.70
CA ASN A 20 22.04 -3.39 -15.30
C ASN A 20 20.90 -2.98 -14.37
N ILE A 21 19.94 -2.24 -14.88
CA ILE A 21 18.74 -1.81 -14.17
C ILE A 21 17.51 -2.36 -14.88
N PHE A 22 16.61 -2.96 -14.13
CA PHE A 22 15.33 -3.46 -14.63
C PHE A 22 14.22 -2.47 -14.34
N LEU A 23 13.41 -2.15 -15.34
CA LEU A 23 12.32 -1.18 -15.28
C LEU A 23 11.04 -1.82 -15.85
N GLY A 24 9.92 -1.65 -15.15
CA GLY A 24 8.59 -2.00 -15.59
C GLY A 24 7.69 -0.76 -15.62
N ILE A 25 6.84 -0.67 -16.64
CA ILE A 25 5.77 0.32 -16.74
C ILE A 25 4.43 -0.41 -16.97
N PRO A 26 3.31 0.07 -16.40
CA PRO A 26 1.99 -0.47 -16.73
C PRO A 26 1.69 -0.24 -18.21
N GLY A 27 1.09 -1.25 -18.86
CA GLY A 27 0.63 -1.11 -20.24
C GLY A 27 -0.58 -0.18 -20.35
N ASP A 28 -0.66 0.56 -21.44
CA ASP A 28 -1.81 1.45 -21.69
C ASP A 28 -3.04 0.61 -22.06
N ASN A 29 -4.12 0.68 -21.27
CA ASN A 29 -5.34 -0.11 -21.43
C ASN A 29 -6.22 0.35 -22.61
N LYS A 30 -5.70 1.21 -23.50
CA LYS A 30 -6.46 1.74 -24.64
C LYS A 30 -6.61 0.76 -25.80
N GLN A 31 -5.93 -0.38 -25.77
CA GLN A 31 -6.02 -1.40 -26.81
C GLN A 31 -6.46 -2.74 -26.23
N ALA A 32 -7.34 -3.44 -26.95
CA ALA A 32 -8.00 -4.67 -26.53
C ALA A 32 -7.07 -5.87 -26.25
N VAL A 33 -5.74 -5.70 -26.42
CA VAL A 33 -4.72 -6.73 -26.23
C VAL A 33 -3.47 -6.19 -25.53
N SER A 34 -3.61 -5.15 -24.70
CA SER A 34 -2.45 -4.58 -24.01
C SER A 34 -1.90 -5.53 -22.94
N GLU A 35 -0.59 -5.79 -22.99
CA GLU A 35 0.13 -6.48 -21.92
C GLU A 35 0.01 -5.70 -20.61
N THR A 36 -0.16 -6.38 -19.48
CA THR A 36 -0.36 -5.70 -18.18
C THR A 36 0.83 -4.82 -17.81
N TYR A 37 2.05 -5.22 -18.20
CA TYR A 37 3.29 -4.48 -17.96
C TYR A 37 4.27 -4.65 -19.12
N TYR A 38 4.95 -3.56 -19.49
CA TYR A 38 6.09 -3.58 -20.39
C TYR A 38 7.39 -3.48 -19.59
N PHE A 39 8.37 -4.31 -19.92
CA PHE A 39 9.65 -4.38 -19.22
C PHE A 39 10.82 -3.93 -20.10
N TYR A 40 11.74 -3.18 -19.48
CA TYR A 40 12.93 -2.61 -20.11
C TYR A 40 14.15 -2.91 -19.24
N MET A 41 15.28 -3.21 -19.89
CA MET A 41 16.57 -3.37 -19.23
C MET A 41 17.52 -2.27 -19.68
N LEU A 42 17.90 -1.40 -18.76
CA LEU A 42 18.88 -0.35 -18.98
C LEU A 42 20.27 -0.86 -18.61
N LYS A 43 21.20 -0.83 -19.57
CA LYS A 43 22.61 -1.14 -19.33
C LYS A 43 23.39 0.16 -19.20
N CYS A 44 23.85 0.46 -18.00
CA CYS A 44 24.80 1.52 -17.74
C CYS A 44 26.19 0.95 -18.04
N ALA A 45 26.88 1.51 -19.04
CA ALA A 45 28.30 1.22 -19.22
C ALA A 45 29.02 1.69 -17.95
N GLY A 46 29.43 0.74 -17.11
CA GLY A 46 30.27 1.03 -15.96
C GLY A 46 31.63 1.52 -16.46
N ASP A 47 32.20 2.48 -15.74
CA ASP A 47 33.54 3.01 -15.91
C ASP A 47 34.61 1.95 -15.55
N ASN A 48 34.58 0.82 -16.24
CA ASN A 48 35.63 -0.19 -16.26
C ASN A 48 36.17 -0.24 -17.69
N VAL A 49 37.02 0.73 -18.00
CA VAL A 49 38.15 0.49 -18.89
C VAL A 49 38.99 -0.61 -18.23
N ASN A 50 38.63 -1.87 -18.50
CA ASN A 50 39.59 -2.95 -18.46
C ASN A 50 39.68 -3.46 -19.90
N GLU A 51 40.76 -3.01 -20.53
CA GLU A 51 41.34 -3.59 -21.73
C GLU A 51 41.37 -5.12 -21.60
N ASP A 52 41.31 -5.80 -22.74
CA ASP A 52 41.50 -7.25 -22.91
C ASP A 52 40.23 -8.12 -23.07
N GLN A 53 39.42 -7.78 -24.08
CA GLN A 53 39.16 -8.76 -25.16
C GLN A 53 39.32 -8.08 -26.53
N LYS A 54 40.58 -8.02 -26.95
CA LYS A 54 41.05 -7.66 -28.28
C LYS A 54 40.66 -8.75 -29.28
N MET A 55 39.93 -8.41 -30.33
CA MET A 55 40.28 -8.61 -31.76
C MET A 55 39.06 -8.72 -32.69
N LEU A 56 38.93 -7.69 -33.52
CA LEU A 56 38.25 -7.62 -34.84
C LEU A 56 38.92 -8.57 -35.86
N PRO A 57 38.31 -8.89 -37.04
CA PRO A 57 38.33 -8.01 -38.23
C PRO A 57 36.96 -7.93 -38.97
N ASN A 58 36.50 -6.77 -39.45
CA ASN A 58 36.80 -6.10 -40.74
C ASN A 58 36.13 -6.71 -41.99
N SER A 59 35.76 -5.80 -42.92
CA SER A 59 35.37 -5.93 -44.35
C SER A 59 33.84 -5.79 -44.58
N GLN A 60 33.30 -4.92 -45.44
CA GLN A 60 33.81 -4.28 -46.66
C GLN A 60 33.17 -2.90 -46.94
N THR A 61 33.96 -2.06 -47.63
CA THR A 61 33.55 -0.89 -48.42
C THR A 61 33.40 -1.30 -49.90
N SER A 62 32.39 -0.77 -50.59
CA SER A 62 32.26 -0.66 -52.07
C SER A 62 30.97 0.15 -52.35
N THR A 63 31.05 1.45 -52.70
CA THR A 63 31.16 2.08 -54.03
C THR A 63 29.82 2.40 -54.72
N GLU A 64 29.73 3.67 -55.14
CA GLU A 64 28.76 4.45 -55.90
C GLU A 64 28.02 3.79 -57.10
N ASP A 65 26.73 4.12 -57.30
CA ASP A 65 26.20 4.87 -58.46
C ASP A 65 24.70 5.25 -58.23
N PRO A 66 24.23 6.45 -58.61
CA PRO A 66 22.91 7.00 -58.26
C PRO A 66 21.89 6.89 -59.40
N GLY A 67 20.61 6.79 -59.05
CA GLY A 67 19.54 6.80 -60.05
C GLY A 67 18.16 6.76 -59.42
N ASP A 68 17.65 7.95 -59.13
CA ASP A 68 16.29 8.39 -59.44
C ASP A 68 15.11 7.45 -59.11
N SER A 69 14.34 7.80 -58.07
CA SER A 69 12.89 8.04 -58.13
C SER A 69 12.32 8.19 -56.73
N THR A 70 11.85 9.39 -56.43
CA THR A 70 11.07 9.76 -55.23
C THR A 70 9.59 9.37 -55.38
N PRO A 71 8.73 9.66 -54.38
CA PRO A 71 8.10 8.73 -53.47
C PRO A 71 6.71 8.25 -53.97
N PHE A 72 6.33 7.01 -53.66
CA PHE A 72 4.95 6.57 -53.89
C PHE A 72 4.05 7.16 -52.81
N GLU A 73 3.35 8.23 -53.19
CA GLU A 73 2.06 8.63 -52.62
C GLU A 73 1.13 7.43 -52.58
N ASP A 74 0.57 7.13 -51.40
CA ASP A 74 -0.80 6.66 -51.35
C ASP A 74 -1.56 7.48 -50.30
N SER A 75 -2.19 8.53 -50.82
CA SER A 75 -3.58 8.93 -50.60
C SER A 75 -4.35 8.28 -49.42
N GLU A 76 -4.51 9.00 -48.31
CA GLU A 76 -5.85 9.34 -47.79
C GLU A 76 -5.74 10.51 -46.79
N GLU A 77 -6.07 11.71 -47.29
CA GLU A 77 -6.30 12.87 -46.46
C GLU A 77 -7.69 12.75 -45.82
N PHE A 78 -7.77 12.46 -44.52
CA PHE A 78 -9.00 12.74 -43.77
C PHE A 78 -9.05 14.22 -43.41
N CYS A 79 -9.67 14.99 -44.30
CA CYS A 79 -10.12 16.35 -44.05
C CYS A 79 -11.21 16.30 -42.97
N PHE A 80 -10.94 16.81 -41.76
CA PHE A 80 -12.02 17.13 -40.83
C PHE A 80 -12.77 18.34 -41.38
N SER A 81 -13.78 18.07 -42.21
CA SER A 81 -14.82 19.04 -42.56
C SER A 81 -15.42 19.59 -41.26
N ALA A 82 -15.24 20.88 -41.07
CA ALA A 82 -16.04 21.67 -40.16
C ALA A 82 -17.47 21.68 -40.67
N GLU A 83 -18.29 20.75 -40.22
CA GLU A 83 -19.74 20.85 -40.33
C GLU A 83 -20.43 20.46 -39.03
N ALA A 84 -21.26 21.40 -38.61
CA ALA A 84 -22.07 21.38 -37.41
C ALA A 84 -22.86 20.07 -37.30
N ASN A 85 -22.58 19.31 -36.24
CA ASN A 85 -23.58 18.45 -35.65
C ASN A 85 -23.75 18.86 -34.20
N SER A 86 -24.91 19.47 -33.94
CA SER A 86 -25.40 19.87 -32.63
C SER A 86 -25.49 18.65 -31.71
N PHE A 87 -24.46 18.41 -30.92
CA PHE A 87 -24.57 17.53 -29.77
C PHE A 87 -25.08 18.37 -28.60
N HIS A 88 -26.40 18.39 -28.46
CA HIS A 88 -27.06 18.75 -27.21
C HIS A 88 -26.84 17.58 -26.24
N GLY A 89 -25.63 17.51 -25.69
CA GLY A 89 -25.26 16.68 -24.55
C GLY A 89 -25.04 17.60 -23.39
N ASP A 90 -26.11 17.80 -22.63
CA ASP A 90 -26.07 18.21 -21.23
C ASP A 90 -25.33 17.12 -20.46
N ASP A 91 -24.01 17.10 -20.60
CA ASP A 91 -23.13 16.28 -19.79
C ASP A 91 -22.37 17.29 -18.93
N ASP A 92 -22.90 17.47 -17.73
CA ASP A 92 -22.21 18.01 -16.57
C ASP A 92 -20.81 17.40 -16.55
N ILE A 93 -19.85 18.10 -17.14
CA ILE A 93 -18.44 17.84 -16.87
C ILE A 93 -18.28 18.24 -15.41
N ASP A 94 -18.55 17.27 -14.54
CA ASP A 94 -18.03 17.23 -13.19
C ASP A 94 -16.53 17.41 -13.34
N THR A 95 -16.16 18.68 -13.33
CA THR A 95 -14.79 19.17 -13.35
C THR A 95 -14.22 18.55 -12.11
N TYR A 96 -13.47 17.46 -12.29
CA TYR A 96 -12.81 16.73 -11.22
C TYR A 96 -12.16 17.78 -10.32
N ASN A 97 -12.71 17.96 -9.13
CA ASN A 97 -12.24 18.98 -8.21
C ASN A 97 -10.99 18.41 -7.55
N GLU A 98 -9.82 18.69 -8.13
CA GLU A 98 -8.51 18.25 -7.59
C GLU A 98 -8.26 18.76 -6.16
N ASP A 99 -9.10 19.67 -5.63
CA ASP A 99 -9.12 20.12 -4.24
C ASP A 99 -9.66 19.06 -3.23
N ASP A 100 -10.20 17.92 -3.67
CA ASP A 100 -10.57 16.78 -2.78
C ASP A 100 -9.43 15.74 -2.62
N GLU A 101 -8.24 16.04 -3.15
CA GLU A 101 -7.04 15.30 -2.76
C GLU A 101 -6.68 15.72 -1.33
N GLU A 102 -7.35 15.13 -0.34
CA GLU A 102 -7.07 15.28 1.08
C GLU A 102 -5.57 15.10 1.30
N ASP A 103 -4.85 16.22 1.50
CA ASP A 103 -3.41 16.28 1.67
C ASP A 103 -2.97 15.13 2.59
N GLU A 104 -2.29 14.12 2.03
CA GLU A 104 -1.94 12.92 2.79
C GLU A 104 -1.04 13.25 4.00
N SER A 105 -0.50 14.47 4.09
CA SER A 105 0.21 14.95 5.28
C SER A 105 -0.71 15.35 6.45
N VAL A 106 -1.99 15.63 6.20
CA VAL A 106 -3.08 15.83 7.18
C VAL A 106 -3.68 14.51 7.63
N THR A 107 -3.32 13.39 7.00
CA THR A 107 -3.82 12.09 7.45
C THR A 107 -3.17 11.74 8.80
N GLY A 108 -4.00 11.36 9.79
CA GLY A 108 -3.62 11.21 11.20
C GLY A 108 -2.58 10.11 11.52
N TYR A 109 -1.81 9.64 10.54
CA TYR A 109 -0.77 8.62 10.68
C TYR A 109 0.55 9.16 11.22
N TRP A 110 0.85 10.45 11.08
CA TRP A 110 2.10 11.07 11.55
C TRP A 110 1.94 11.87 12.84
N ILE A 111 0.91 11.56 13.63
CA ILE A 111 0.64 12.21 14.92
C ILE A 111 1.62 11.75 16.00
N LYS A 112 1.86 12.59 17.00
CA LYS A 112 2.52 12.13 18.23
C LYS A 112 1.52 11.37 19.10
N CYS A 113 1.49 10.05 18.99
CA CYS A 113 0.43 9.24 19.62
C CYS A 113 0.60 8.98 21.13
N CYS A 114 1.82 9.08 21.66
CA CYS A 114 2.13 8.90 23.08
C CYS A 114 3.44 9.60 23.44
N SER A 115 3.79 9.60 24.73
CA SER A 115 4.99 10.28 25.25
C SER A 115 6.30 9.75 24.63
N THR A 116 6.35 8.47 24.29
CA THR A 116 7.50 7.75 23.71
C THR A 116 7.37 7.52 22.20
N CYS A 117 6.50 8.28 21.52
CA CYS A 117 6.29 8.14 20.09
C CYS A 117 7.45 8.77 19.30
N ASP A 118 8.24 7.92 18.64
CA ASP A 118 9.34 8.30 17.75
C ASP A 118 8.98 8.20 16.25
N MET A 119 7.69 8.05 15.94
CA MET A 119 7.20 7.93 14.58
C MET A 119 7.32 9.26 13.84
N ASN A 120 8.11 9.29 12.77
CA ASN A 120 8.36 10.48 11.95
C ASN A 120 8.42 10.11 10.47
N VAL A 121 7.72 10.86 9.64
CA VAL A 121 7.59 10.63 8.18
C VAL A 121 8.93 10.50 7.46
N ASN A 122 9.97 11.20 7.92
CA ASN A 122 11.27 11.23 7.24
C ASN A 122 12.19 10.07 7.64
N THR A 123 11.94 9.44 8.78
CA THR A 123 12.80 8.39 9.35
C THR A 123 12.10 7.06 9.50
N TRP A 124 10.78 7.03 9.31
CA TRP A 124 10.00 5.82 9.47
C TRP A 124 10.32 4.81 8.37
N VAL A 125 10.31 3.54 8.76
CA VAL A 125 10.46 2.39 7.87
C VAL A 125 9.42 1.34 8.25
N PRO A 126 8.92 0.55 7.29
CA PRO A 126 7.99 -0.54 7.58
C PRO A 126 8.56 -1.54 8.61
N PHE A 127 7.76 -1.85 9.61
CA PHE A 127 8.04 -2.78 10.71
C PHE A 127 7.18 -4.05 10.64
N TYR A 128 5.87 -3.93 10.35
CA TYR A 128 4.99 -5.09 10.14
C TYR A 128 4.90 -5.45 8.67
N SER A 129 4.62 -6.72 8.35
CA SER A 129 4.49 -7.14 6.94
C SER A 129 3.30 -6.51 6.22
N THR A 130 2.35 -5.92 6.96
CA THR A 130 1.18 -5.21 6.42
C THR A 130 1.45 -3.74 6.14
N GLU A 131 2.61 -3.20 6.54
CA GLU A 131 2.97 -1.81 6.33
C GLU A 131 3.66 -1.62 4.97
N LEU A 132 3.30 -0.55 4.26
CA LEU A 132 3.88 -0.18 2.97
C LEU A 132 4.44 1.24 3.03
N ASN A 133 3.57 2.25 2.96
CA ASN A 133 3.92 3.67 2.98
C ASN A 133 3.41 4.39 4.25
N LYS A 134 2.62 3.71 5.08
CA LYS A 134 1.99 4.26 6.27
C LYS A 134 2.18 3.30 7.46
N PRO A 135 2.39 3.82 8.68
CA PRO A 135 2.50 2.99 9.86
C PRO A 135 1.16 2.37 10.27
N ALA A 136 1.20 1.17 10.81
CA ALA A 136 0.03 0.49 11.34
C ALA A 136 -0.41 1.16 12.64
N MET A 137 -1.71 1.47 12.70
CA MET A 137 -2.33 2.11 13.85
C MET A 137 -3.46 1.25 14.41
N ILE A 138 -3.74 1.44 15.70
CA ILE A 138 -4.84 0.81 16.40
C ILE A 138 -5.58 1.85 17.24
N TYR A 139 -6.91 1.73 17.29
CA TYR A 139 -7.76 2.66 18.02
C TYR A 139 -7.87 2.26 19.51
N CYS A 140 -7.51 3.17 20.41
CA CYS A 140 -7.71 3.00 21.84
C CYS A 140 -9.11 3.48 22.23
N SER A 141 -9.91 2.62 22.87
CA SER A 141 -11.30 2.92 23.30
C SER A 141 -11.41 3.59 24.68
N HIS A 142 -10.38 4.32 25.13
CA HIS A 142 -10.44 5.04 26.41
C HIS A 142 -11.09 6.41 26.25
N GLY A 143 -12.14 6.71 27.02
CA GLY A 143 -12.88 7.98 26.91
C GLY A 143 -13.50 8.14 25.52
N ASP A 144 -13.21 9.26 24.87
CA ASP A 144 -13.59 9.56 23.46
C ASP A 144 -12.73 8.81 22.43
N GLY A 145 -11.71 8.10 22.92
CA GLY A 145 -10.77 7.28 22.16
C GLY A 145 -9.80 8.08 21.29
N HIS A 146 -8.70 7.43 20.93
CA HIS A 146 -7.63 8.04 20.14
C HIS A 146 -6.85 6.97 19.39
N TRP A 147 -6.22 7.36 18.29
CA TRP A 147 -5.37 6.48 17.50
C TRP A 147 -3.95 6.42 18.07
N VAL A 148 -3.39 5.22 18.13
CA VAL A 148 -1.99 5.00 18.50
C VAL A 148 -1.29 4.11 17.49
N HIS A 149 0.01 4.35 17.28
CA HIS A 149 0.82 3.45 16.48
C HIS A 149 0.97 2.11 17.17
N ALA A 150 0.80 1.02 16.42
CA ALA A 150 0.92 -0.32 16.97
C ALA A 150 2.36 -0.59 17.47
N GLN A 151 3.36 -0.09 16.75
CA GLN A 151 4.78 -0.21 17.13
C GLN A 151 5.08 0.54 18.44
N CYS A 152 4.53 1.74 18.65
CA CYS A 152 4.71 2.47 19.91
C CYS A 152 4.12 1.75 21.12
N MET A 153 3.18 0.82 20.89
CA MET A 153 2.54 0.03 21.94
C MET A 153 3.19 -1.35 22.15
N ASP A 154 4.31 -1.63 21.47
CA ASP A 154 5.01 -2.91 21.49
C ASP A 154 4.09 -4.10 21.12
N LEU A 155 3.14 -3.89 20.20
CA LEU A 155 2.24 -4.96 19.77
C LEU A 155 2.95 -5.91 18.81
N ALA A 156 2.90 -7.21 19.08
CA ALA A 156 3.34 -8.19 18.10
C ALA A 156 2.36 -8.22 16.91
N GLU A 157 2.86 -8.45 15.70
CA GLU A 157 2.04 -8.49 14.47
C GLU A 157 0.83 -9.42 14.61
N ARG A 158 1.05 -10.65 15.10
CA ARG A 158 -0.02 -11.62 15.37
C ARG A 158 -1.14 -11.07 16.26
N THR A 159 -0.79 -10.26 17.26
CA THR A 159 -1.74 -9.67 18.20
C THR A 159 -2.49 -8.53 17.52
N LEU A 160 -1.78 -7.72 16.73
CA LEU A 160 -2.38 -6.64 15.95
C LEU A 160 -3.40 -7.18 14.95
N ILE A 161 -3.07 -8.23 14.22
CA ILE A 161 -3.97 -8.91 13.28
C ILE A 161 -5.17 -9.54 14.00
N GLN A 162 -4.94 -10.18 15.16
CA GLN A 162 -6.04 -10.73 15.95
C GLN A 162 -7.01 -9.65 16.43
N LEU A 163 -6.49 -8.49 16.85
CA LEU A 163 -7.30 -7.35 17.29
C LEU A 163 -8.03 -6.67 16.13
N SER A 164 -7.46 -6.65 14.93
CA SER A 164 -8.13 -6.06 13.76
C SER A 164 -9.26 -6.93 13.22
N GLN A 165 -9.16 -8.26 13.38
CA GLN A 165 -10.20 -9.21 13.00
C GLN A 165 -11.26 -9.40 14.09
N GLY A 166 -10.90 -9.14 15.36
CA GLY A 166 -11.80 -9.22 16.50
C GLY A 166 -12.65 -7.96 16.67
N SER A 167 -13.72 -8.07 17.46
CA SER A 167 -14.53 -6.93 17.91
C SER A 167 -14.16 -6.44 19.31
N ASP A 168 -12.99 -6.87 19.81
CA ASP A 168 -12.54 -6.57 21.17
C ASP A 168 -12.02 -5.13 21.26
N LYS A 169 -12.40 -4.42 22.32
CA LYS A 169 -11.91 -3.06 22.57
C LYS A 169 -10.45 -3.09 23.00
N TYR A 170 -9.61 -2.33 22.30
CA TYR A 170 -8.21 -2.15 22.64
C TYR A 170 -8.01 -0.94 23.57
N TYR A 171 -7.06 -1.08 24.50
CA TYR A 171 -6.63 -0.02 25.40
C TYR A 171 -5.10 0.08 25.36
N CYS A 172 -4.58 1.27 25.02
CA CYS A 172 -3.14 1.53 24.92
C CYS A 172 -2.44 1.41 26.29
N ASN A 173 -1.11 1.33 26.30
CA ASN A 173 -0.32 1.09 27.52
C ASN A 173 -0.54 2.15 28.62
N GLU A 174 -0.90 3.37 28.25
CA GLU A 174 -1.24 4.44 29.18
C GLU A 174 -2.60 4.19 29.87
N HIS A 175 -3.57 3.60 29.16
CA HIS A 175 -4.95 3.43 29.63
C HIS A 175 -5.32 2.00 30.04
N VAL A 176 -4.51 0.99 29.69
CA VAL A 176 -4.80 -0.42 29.97
C VAL A 176 -4.89 -0.70 31.47
N LYS A 177 -4.12 0.02 32.30
CA LYS A 177 -4.17 -0.11 33.77
C LYS A 177 -5.51 0.39 34.34
N ILE A 178 -6.06 1.45 33.76
CA ILE A 178 -7.37 1.99 34.11
C ILE A 178 -8.47 1.02 33.67
N ALA A 179 -8.39 0.50 32.44
CA ALA A 179 -9.34 -0.48 31.93
C ALA A 179 -9.37 -1.77 32.77
N ARG A 180 -8.20 -2.26 33.22
CA ARG A 180 -8.11 -3.41 34.13
C ARG A 180 -8.64 -3.12 35.54
N ALA A 181 -8.50 -1.88 36.04
CA ALA A 181 -9.07 -1.48 37.33
C ALA A 181 -10.61 -1.34 37.28
N LEU A 182 -11.17 -1.01 36.11
CA LEU A 182 -12.61 -0.94 35.87
C LEU A 182 -13.24 -2.29 35.53
N GLN A 183 -12.44 -3.31 35.18
CA GLN A 183 -12.94 -4.69 35.09
C GLN A 183 -13.30 -5.17 36.49
N THR A 184 -14.60 -5.21 36.79
CA THR A 184 -15.13 -5.97 37.91
C THR A 184 -14.65 -7.41 37.75
N PRO A 185 -14.18 -8.08 38.83
CA PRO A 185 -13.81 -9.48 38.77
C PRO A 185 -15.00 -10.25 38.19
N LYS A 186 -14.76 -11.07 37.14
CA LYS A 186 -15.79 -11.99 36.64
C LYS A 186 -16.40 -12.70 37.85
N GLN A 187 -17.71 -12.56 38.05
CA GLN A 187 -18.43 -13.28 39.09
C GLN A 187 -18.03 -14.75 38.99
N ALA A 188 -17.29 -15.26 39.97
CA ALA A 188 -17.12 -16.68 40.13
C ALA A 188 -18.53 -17.26 40.29
N LEU A 189 -18.91 -18.20 39.41
CA LEU A 189 -20.13 -18.97 39.55
C LEU A 189 -20.25 -19.43 41.01
N PRO A 190 -21.39 -19.20 41.69
CA PRO A 190 -21.52 -19.58 43.08
C PRO A 190 -21.35 -21.09 43.20
N LEU A 191 -20.28 -21.50 43.88
CA LEU A 191 -20.06 -22.89 44.30
C LEU A 191 -21.35 -23.38 44.96
N LYS A 192 -21.99 -24.37 44.35
CA LYS A 192 -23.15 -25.07 44.91
C LYS A 192 -22.75 -25.60 46.29
N LYS A 193 -23.21 -24.91 47.34
CA LYS A 193 -23.09 -25.41 48.71
C LYS A 193 -23.91 -26.71 48.80
N PRO A 194 -23.35 -27.83 49.24
CA PRO A 194 -24.14 -29.03 49.47
C PRO A 194 -25.19 -28.76 50.55
N PRO A 195 -26.39 -29.36 50.46
CA PRO A 195 -27.47 -29.08 51.39
C PRO A 195 -27.09 -29.57 52.78
N LEU A 196 -27.15 -28.66 53.76
CA LEU A 196 -27.06 -28.99 55.17
C LEU A 196 -28.17 -29.99 55.52
N LYS A 197 -27.77 -31.21 55.88
CA LYS A 197 -28.68 -32.21 56.44
C LYS A 197 -29.29 -31.63 57.71
N SER A 198 -30.62 -31.49 57.75
CA SER A 198 -31.33 -31.12 58.95
C SER A 198 -31.14 -32.21 60.01
N LEU A 199 -30.66 -31.82 61.19
CA LEU A 199 -30.66 -32.70 62.35
C LEU A 199 -32.12 -33.02 62.69
N HIS A 200 -32.52 -34.27 62.48
CA HIS A 200 -33.81 -34.78 62.94
C HIS A 200 -33.88 -34.61 64.47
N LYS A 201 -34.75 -33.69 64.92
CA LYS A 201 -35.09 -33.54 66.34
C LYS A 201 -35.83 -34.81 66.77
N LYS A 202 -35.18 -35.66 67.57
CA LYS A 202 -35.82 -36.81 68.24
C LYS A 202 -37.00 -36.29 69.06
N ARG A 203 -38.20 -36.74 68.72
CA ARG A 203 -39.41 -36.54 69.52
C ARG A 203 -39.25 -37.38 70.79
N SER A 204 -39.00 -36.75 71.93
CA SER A 204 -39.06 -37.39 73.23
C SER A 204 -40.52 -37.76 73.51
N GLY A 205 -40.81 -39.05 73.50
CA GLY A 205 -42.11 -39.59 73.91
C GLY A 205 -42.16 -39.86 75.40
N LYS A 206 -43.36 -39.61 75.97
CA LYS A 206 -43.93 -40.08 77.26
C LYS A 206 -43.20 -39.59 78.52
N VAL A 207 -43.91 -39.22 79.58
CA VAL A 207 -45.04 -39.91 80.24
C VAL A 207 -46.17 -38.94 80.56
#